data_AF-A0A1X9NW66-F1
#
_entry.id   AF-A0A1X9NW66-F1
#
_cell.length_a   1.000
_cell.length_b   1.000
_cell.length_c   1.000
_cell.angle_alpha   90.00
_cell.angle_beta   90.00
_cell.angle_gamma   90.00
#
_symmetry.space_group_name_H-M   'P 1'
#
loop_
_entity.id
_entity.type
_entity.pdbx_description
1 polymer ?
#
loop_
_entity_poly.entity_id
_entity_poly.type
_entity_poly.pdbx_seq_one_letter_code
_entity_poly.pdbx_strand_id
1 'polypeptide(L)'
;MLAPPATDADSEPAPYSAPDWKPTPPPKTVPVSEVEEEAKEPPVREFDSMAEAVLAPDSGAVPPDGAGGPIAEPMARINAAVKQGRIEEAAALAERTVAEASASLGDDHPDVLRLRELTAYIAYLATDVLRSFHLSLELARLRHRLGDSRGAYGNVQSAAAAWRAVRDPIQGLHLGRDLIAVWSELAASEGPAADDLDQLEQARNRMGRLAERARVAAAGEPPRPQ
;
A
#
# COMPACT_ATOMS: atom_id res chain seq x y z
N MET A 1 63.33 -50.15 -27.81
CA MET A 1 63.26 -49.60 -29.18
C MET A 1 61.79 -49.42 -29.52
N LEU A 2 61.41 -48.23 -30.02
CA LEU A 2 60.04 -47.69 -30.22
C LEU A 2 59.35 -48.19 -31.52
N ALA A 3 58.00 -48.10 -31.54
CA ALA A 3 57.06 -47.71 -32.64
C ALA A 3 55.78 -48.60 -32.79
N PRO A 4 54.63 -48.05 -33.29
CA PRO A 4 53.26 -48.29 -32.77
C PRO A 4 52.25 -48.88 -33.79
N PRO A 5 50.94 -48.98 -33.44
CA PRO A 5 49.87 -48.42 -34.31
C PRO A 5 48.76 -47.73 -33.49
N ALA A 6 48.36 -46.49 -33.83
CA ALA A 6 47.42 -46.06 -34.88
C ALA A 6 45.93 -46.30 -34.51
N THR A 7 45.24 -45.16 -34.45
CA THR A 7 43.91 -44.86 -33.92
C THR A 7 42.74 -45.35 -34.79
N ASP A 8 41.71 -45.91 -34.15
CA ASP A 8 40.40 -46.20 -34.73
C ASP A 8 39.61 -44.90 -34.98
N ALA A 9 38.99 -44.82 -36.16
CA ALA A 9 38.11 -43.75 -36.58
C ALA A 9 36.68 -44.28 -36.83
N ASP A 10 35.73 -43.48 -36.34
CA ASP A 10 34.34 -43.31 -36.77
C ASP A 10 33.39 -44.52 -36.84
N SER A 11 32.44 -44.52 -35.90
CA SER A 11 31.12 -45.17 -36.04
C SER A 11 30.05 -44.07 -36.17
N GLU A 12 29.38 -44.00 -37.32
CA GLU A 12 28.15 -43.20 -37.50
C GLU A 12 26.95 -43.87 -36.79
N PRO A 13 26.06 -43.10 -36.11
CA PRO A 13 24.82 -43.63 -35.56
C PRO A 13 23.65 -43.57 -36.57
N ALA A 14 22.86 -44.64 -36.61
CA ALA A 14 21.68 -44.82 -37.45
C ALA A 14 20.52 -43.84 -37.12
N PRO A 15 19.62 -43.53 -38.09
CA PRO A 15 18.54 -42.56 -37.91
C PRO A 15 17.40 -43.09 -37.03
N TYR A 16 16.99 -42.28 -36.06
CA TYR A 16 15.86 -42.53 -35.16
C TYR A 16 14.51 -42.38 -35.89
N SER A 17 13.68 -43.43 -35.87
CA SER A 17 12.25 -43.38 -36.27
C SER A 17 11.37 -43.10 -35.05
N ALA A 18 10.57 -42.03 -35.12
CA ALA A 18 9.57 -41.71 -34.10
C ALA A 18 8.24 -42.48 -34.36
N PRO A 19 7.51 -42.89 -33.30
CA PRO A 19 6.23 -43.60 -33.45
C PRO A 19 5.05 -42.66 -33.78
N ASP A 20 4.07 -43.20 -34.53
CA ASP A 20 2.83 -42.54 -34.96
C ASP A 20 1.96 -42.09 -33.77
N TRP A 21 1.72 -40.78 -33.67
CA TRP A 21 0.78 -40.20 -32.71
C TRP A 21 -0.64 -40.17 -33.29
N LYS A 22 -1.65 -40.51 -32.48
CA LYS A 22 -3.07 -40.28 -32.79
C LYS A 22 -3.58 -39.08 -31.99
N PRO A 23 -4.39 -38.16 -32.57
CA PRO A 23 -4.93 -37.03 -31.82
C PRO A 23 -6.02 -37.47 -30.84
N THR A 24 -5.91 -37.04 -29.59
CA THR A 24 -6.96 -37.12 -28.57
C THR A 24 -8.09 -36.10 -28.84
N PRO A 25 -9.36 -36.41 -28.49
CA PRO A 25 -10.49 -35.50 -28.69
C PRO A 25 -10.40 -34.27 -27.76
N PRO A 26 -11.02 -33.13 -28.13
CA PRO A 26 -10.91 -31.91 -27.35
C PRO A 26 -11.56 -32.05 -25.96
N PRO A 27 -11.00 -31.42 -24.92
CA PRO A 27 -11.58 -31.46 -23.59
C PRO A 27 -12.93 -30.72 -23.56
N LYS A 28 -13.90 -31.29 -22.85
CA LYS A 28 -15.17 -30.64 -22.52
C LYS A 28 -14.87 -29.38 -21.71
N THR A 29 -15.42 -28.24 -22.13
CA THR A 29 -15.38 -26.97 -21.41
C THR A 29 -16.06 -27.13 -20.06
N VAL A 30 -15.27 -27.22 -19.00
CA VAL A 30 -15.68 -26.88 -17.64
C VAL A 30 -15.93 -25.36 -17.59
N PRO A 31 -17.00 -24.87 -16.93
CA PRO A 31 -17.13 -23.45 -16.69
C PRO A 31 -15.95 -23.01 -15.83
N VAL A 32 -15.25 -21.97 -16.27
CA VAL A 32 -14.14 -21.37 -15.55
C VAL A 32 -14.71 -20.78 -14.26
N SER A 33 -14.56 -21.51 -13.15
CA SER A 33 -14.70 -20.94 -11.82
C SER A 33 -13.67 -19.82 -11.69
N GLU A 34 -14.19 -18.65 -11.33
CA GLU A 34 -13.53 -17.40 -10.93
C GLU A 34 -12.01 -17.51 -10.82
N VAL A 35 -11.33 -17.02 -11.85
CA VAL A 35 -9.92 -16.68 -11.76
C VAL A 35 -9.83 -15.61 -10.68
N GLU A 36 -9.19 -15.95 -9.57
CA GLU A 36 -8.69 -14.99 -8.60
C GLU A 36 -7.90 -13.95 -9.39
N GLU A 37 -8.49 -12.77 -9.51
CA GLU A 37 -7.83 -11.60 -10.04
C GLU A 37 -6.79 -11.19 -9.00
N GLU A 38 -5.64 -11.86 -9.02
CA GLU A 38 -4.39 -11.31 -8.49
C GLU A 38 -4.00 -10.16 -9.43
N ALA A 39 -4.80 -9.10 -9.37
CA ALA A 39 -4.48 -7.82 -9.95
C ALA A 39 -3.16 -7.41 -9.33
N LYS A 40 -2.11 -7.34 -10.15
CA LYS A 40 -0.87 -6.62 -9.84
C LYS A 40 -1.29 -5.21 -9.48
N GLU A 41 -1.45 -4.94 -8.18
CA GLU A 41 -2.00 -3.69 -7.68
C GLU A 41 -1.15 -2.55 -8.25
N PRO A 42 -1.74 -1.59 -8.99
CA PRO A 42 -1.03 -0.40 -9.38
C PRO A 42 -0.56 0.32 -8.10
N PRO A 43 0.57 1.05 -8.14
CA PRO A 43 0.99 1.83 -6.99
C PRO A 43 -0.17 2.71 -6.53
N VAL A 44 -0.35 2.72 -5.22
CA VAL A 44 -1.50 3.26 -4.52
C VAL A 44 -1.72 4.74 -4.87
N ARG A 45 -2.73 5.00 -5.70
CA ARG A 45 -3.11 6.37 -6.09
C ARG A 45 -3.41 7.27 -4.90
N GLU A 46 -3.79 6.68 -3.80
CA GLU A 46 -4.19 7.35 -2.57
C GLU A 46 -3.00 7.85 -1.73
N PHE A 47 -1.79 7.38 -2.02
CA PHE A 47 -0.53 7.97 -1.54
C PHE A 47 0.19 8.78 -2.63
N ASP A 48 -0.37 8.94 -3.84
CA ASP A 48 0.32 9.62 -4.95
C ASP A 48 0.73 11.03 -4.58
N SER A 49 -0.10 11.79 -3.86
CA SER A 49 0.29 13.13 -3.41
C SER A 49 1.52 13.12 -2.48
N MET A 50 1.66 12.09 -1.64
CA MET A 50 2.85 11.93 -0.78
C MET A 50 4.05 11.46 -1.60
N ALA A 51 3.85 10.51 -2.52
CA ALA A 51 4.90 10.05 -3.42
C ALA A 51 5.42 11.18 -4.32
N GLU A 52 4.53 11.99 -4.90
CA GLU A 52 4.86 13.19 -5.68
C GLU A 52 5.59 14.23 -4.82
N ALA A 53 5.11 14.50 -3.60
CA ALA A 53 5.77 15.43 -2.69
C ALA A 53 7.19 14.98 -2.30
N VAL A 54 7.40 13.66 -2.14
CA VAL A 54 8.73 13.08 -1.93
C VAL A 54 9.56 13.25 -3.20
N LEU A 55 9.05 12.82 -4.36
CA LEU A 55 9.77 12.76 -5.65
C LEU A 55 10.03 14.12 -6.29
N ALA A 56 9.31 15.16 -5.90
CA ALA A 56 9.52 16.52 -6.38
C ALA A 56 11.02 16.88 -6.28
N PRO A 57 11.59 17.49 -7.33
CA PRO A 57 12.95 18.01 -7.24
C PRO A 57 13.00 19.03 -6.10
N ASP A 58 14.11 19.05 -5.36
CA ASP A 58 14.45 20.15 -4.45
C ASP A 58 14.66 21.40 -5.31
N SER A 59 13.56 21.97 -5.80
CA SER A 59 13.59 23.24 -6.50
C SER A 59 14.07 24.23 -5.44
N GLY A 60 15.31 24.70 -5.57
CA GLY A 60 15.84 25.83 -4.80
C GLY A 60 15.09 27.14 -5.03
N ALA A 61 13.85 27.09 -5.53
CA ALA A 61 12.89 28.16 -5.52
C ALA A 61 12.31 28.22 -4.10
N VAL A 62 12.67 29.29 -3.38
CA VAL A 62 12.02 29.69 -2.13
C VAL A 62 10.51 29.70 -2.36
N PRO A 63 9.73 28.84 -1.68
CA PRO A 63 8.28 28.89 -1.76
C PRO A 63 7.81 30.21 -1.15
N PRO A 64 6.76 30.86 -1.71
CA PRO A 64 6.17 32.01 -1.07
C PRO A 64 5.60 31.55 0.28
N ASP A 65 6.23 32.03 1.35
CA ASP A 65 5.91 31.84 2.76
C ASP A 65 5.96 30.39 3.29
N GLY A 66 7.09 30.00 3.89
CA GLY A 66 7.13 28.98 4.95
C GLY A 66 8.18 27.87 4.86
N ALA A 67 8.75 27.55 3.69
CA ALA A 67 9.64 26.38 3.56
C ALA A 67 11.12 26.61 3.97
N GLY A 68 11.40 27.71 4.67
CA GLY A 68 12.68 27.94 5.37
C GLY A 68 12.63 27.59 6.87
N GLY A 69 11.58 26.87 7.29
CA GLY A 69 11.36 26.51 8.70
C GLY A 69 12.33 25.45 9.24
N PRO A 70 12.40 25.29 10.58
CA PRO A 70 13.31 24.37 11.26
C PRO A 70 13.13 22.89 10.87
N ILE A 71 12.02 22.54 10.21
CA ILE A 71 11.72 21.17 9.77
C ILE A 71 12.10 20.88 8.31
N ALA A 72 12.50 21.89 7.52
CA ALA A 72 12.78 21.71 6.09
C ALA A 72 13.95 20.76 5.84
N GLU A 73 15.08 20.97 6.53
CA GLU A 73 16.26 20.12 6.41
C GLU A 73 16.02 18.69 6.95
N PRO A 74 15.41 18.48 8.14
CA PRO A 74 14.98 17.15 8.56
C PRO A 74 14.07 16.44 7.54
N MET A 75 13.07 17.15 6.99
CA MET A 75 12.14 16.59 6.01
C MET A 75 12.85 16.19 4.71
N ALA A 76 13.80 16.99 4.23
CA ALA A 76 14.62 16.67 3.06
C ALA A 76 15.46 15.38 3.28
N ARG A 77 16.05 15.21 4.48
CA ARG A 77 16.81 14.00 4.83
C ARG A 77 15.92 12.75 4.85
N ILE A 78 14.72 12.86 5.41
CA ILE A 78 13.73 11.76 5.40
C ILE A 78 13.35 11.41 3.96
N ASN A 79 13.00 12.40 3.14
CA ASN A 79 12.65 12.20 1.73
C ASN A 79 13.80 11.54 0.94
N ALA A 80 15.04 11.97 1.19
CA ALA A 80 16.21 11.37 0.56
C ALA A 80 16.39 9.90 0.95
N ALA A 81 16.18 9.53 2.22
CA ALA A 81 16.21 8.14 2.66
C ALA A 81 15.10 7.30 1.98
N VAL A 82 13.88 7.83 1.87
CA VAL A 82 12.77 7.19 1.13
C VAL A 82 13.12 6.97 -0.34
N LYS A 83 13.63 8.01 -1.03
CA LYS A 83 14.05 7.92 -2.45
C LYS A 83 15.11 6.85 -2.68
N GLN A 84 15.98 6.64 -1.69
CA GLN A 84 17.06 5.64 -1.74
C GLN A 84 16.61 4.24 -1.29
N GLY A 85 15.33 4.06 -0.95
CA GLY A 85 14.79 2.80 -0.45
C GLY A 85 15.27 2.43 0.96
N ARG A 86 15.86 3.37 1.71
CA ARG A 86 16.33 3.17 3.09
C ARG A 86 15.16 3.40 4.06
N ILE A 87 14.15 2.54 3.98
CA ILE A 87 12.84 2.76 4.63
C ILE A 87 12.95 2.73 6.17
N GLU A 88 13.75 1.83 6.73
CA GLU A 88 13.95 1.73 8.19
C GLU A 88 14.68 2.98 8.74
N GLU A 89 15.65 3.49 7.99
CA GLU A 89 16.32 4.75 8.33
C GLU A 89 15.36 5.93 8.24
N ALA A 90 14.56 5.99 7.18
CA ALA A 90 13.52 7.01 7.02
C ALA A 90 12.52 6.99 8.18
N ALA A 91 12.08 5.81 8.62
CA ALA A 91 11.18 5.65 9.75
C ALA A 91 11.80 6.19 11.04
N ALA A 92 13.04 5.80 11.36
CA ALA A 92 13.74 6.27 12.54
C ALA A 92 14.03 7.78 12.52
N LEU A 93 14.28 8.36 11.34
CA LEU A 93 14.41 9.82 11.18
C LEU A 93 13.06 10.53 11.36
N ALA A 94 11.99 10.00 10.76
CA ALA A 94 10.65 10.58 10.84
C ALA A 94 10.13 10.59 12.27
N GLU A 95 10.25 9.48 13.01
CA GLU A 95 9.82 9.39 14.41
C GLU A 95 10.49 10.44 15.31
N ARG A 96 11.82 10.56 15.21
CA ARG A 96 12.58 11.56 15.97
C ARG A 96 12.17 12.98 15.60
N THR A 97 12.06 13.26 14.31
CA THR A 97 11.70 14.60 13.81
C THR A 97 10.29 14.98 14.23
N VAL A 98 9.32 14.05 14.17
CA VAL A 98 7.95 14.29 14.67
C VAL A 98 7.97 14.58 16.16
N ALA A 99 8.72 13.84 16.97
CA ALA A 99 8.78 14.08 18.42
C ALA A 99 9.36 15.47 18.74
N GLU A 100 10.47 15.85 18.10
CA GLU A 100 11.10 17.15 18.28
C GLU A 100 10.21 18.31 17.80
N ALA A 101 9.60 18.17 16.62
CA ALA A 101 8.72 19.18 16.06
C ALA A 101 7.42 19.32 16.87
N SER A 102 6.82 18.21 17.31
CA SER A 102 5.62 18.22 18.16
C SER A 102 5.90 18.92 19.50
N ALA A 103 7.06 18.66 20.12
CA ALA A 103 7.46 19.30 21.37
C ALA A 103 7.70 20.81 21.22
N SER A 104 8.15 21.25 20.04
CA SER A 104 8.53 22.65 19.80
C SER A 104 7.38 23.50 19.25
N LEU A 105 6.55 22.93 18.38
CA LEU A 105 5.53 23.64 17.60
C LEU A 105 4.09 23.27 18.02
N GLY A 106 3.92 22.14 18.70
CA GLY A 106 2.61 21.57 19.04
C GLY A 106 2.09 20.59 17.98
N ASP A 107 1.22 19.67 18.41
CA ASP A 107 0.71 18.56 17.60
C ASP A 107 -0.12 18.99 16.39
N ASP A 108 -0.80 20.13 16.49
CA ASP A 108 -1.71 20.65 15.46
C ASP A 108 -1.01 21.55 14.44
N HIS A 109 0.29 21.81 14.61
CA HIS A 109 1.04 22.70 13.72
C HIS A 109 1.14 22.09 12.31
N PRO A 110 0.92 22.86 11.22
CA PRO A 110 0.92 22.34 9.85
C PRO A 110 2.16 21.52 9.47
N ASP A 111 3.34 21.96 9.92
CA ASP A 111 4.61 21.24 9.73
C ASP A 111 4.63 19.86 10.43
N VAL A 112 4.05 19.75 11.62
CA VAL A 112 3.95 18.49 12.36
C VAL A 112 2.96 17.56 11.68
N LEU A 113 1.83 18.09 11.19
CA LEU A 113 0.86 17.31 10.41
C LEU A 113 1.52 16.73 9.14
N ARG A 114 2.28 17.54 8.41
CA ARG A 114 3.02 17.09 7.21
C ARG A 114 4.06 16.01 7.53
N LEU A 115 4.78 16.13 8.64
CA LEU A 115 5.73 15.09 9.08
C LEU A 115 5.03 13.79 9.47
N ARG A 116 3.86 13.86 10.12
CA ARG A 116 3.05 12.69 10.47
C ARG A 116 2.47 12.00 9.25
N GLU A 117 2.07 12.76 8.23
CA GLU A 117 1.64 12.23 6.92
C GLU A 117 2.77 11.45 6.24
N LEU A 118 3.97 12.04 6.19
CA LEU A 118 5.16 11.35 5.68
C LEU A 118 5.48 10.09 6.51
N THR A 119 5.29 10.13 7.83
CA THR A 119 5.47 8.97 8.71
C THR A 119 4.46 7.86 8.38
N ALA A 120 3.20 8.20 8.11
CA ALA A 120 2.19 7.22 7.71
C ALA A 120 2.51 6.57 6.35
N TYR A 121 3.05 7.35 5.40
CA TYR A 121 3.52 6.84 4.12
C TYR A 121 4.76 5.94 4.27
N ILE A 122 5.72 6.31 5.12
CA ILE A 122 6.89 5.46 5.41
C ILE A 122 6.46 4.14 6.05
N ALA A 123 5.51 4.16 6.99
CA ALA A 123 4.95 2.94 7.56
C ALA A 123 4.30 2.05 6.49
N TYR A 124 3.60 2.65 5.51
CA TYR A 124 3.04 1.92 4.38
C TYR A 124 4.12 1.23 3.55
N LEU A 125 5.19 1.96 3.19
CA LEU A 125 6.33 1.42 2.46
C LEU A 125 7.08 0.33 3.24
N ALA A 126 7.12 0.45 4.57
CA ALA A 126 7.70 -0.54 5.48
C ALA A 126 6.81 -1.79 5.65
N THR A 127 5.67 -1.86 4.96
CA THR A 127 4.64 -2.90 5.09
C THR A 127 3.96 -2.95 6.46
N ASP A 128 4.15 -1.94 7.31
CA ASP A 128 3.41 -1.73 8.55
C ASP A 128 2.08 -1.03 8.26
N VAL A 129 1.20 -1.79 7.60
CA VAL A 129 -0.10 -1.32 7.10
C VAL A 129 -1.03 -0.89 8.23
N LEU A 130 -0.91 -1.48 9.43
CA LEU A 130 -1.74 -1.12 10.57
C LEU A 130 -1.34 0.23 11.13
N ARG A 131 -0.05 0.46 11.33
CA ARG A 131 0.44 1.76 11.76
C ARG A 131 0.13 2.86 10.76
N SER A 132 0.34 2.58 9.47
CA SER A 132 -0.02 3.51 8.40
C SER A 132 -1.50 3.88 8.43
N PHE A 133 -2.38 2.87 8.58
CA PHE A 133 -3.83 3.07 8.69
C PHE A 133 -4.19 3.98 9.87
N HIS A 134 -3.70 3.66 11.07
CA HIS A 134 -4.07 4.40 12.28
C HIS A 134 -3.57 5.84 12.22
N LEU A 135 -2.33 6.08 11.81
CA LEU A 135 -1.78 7.43 11.66
C LEU A 135 -2.60 8.26 10.65
N SER A 136 -2.89 7.68 9.48
CA SER A 136 -3.67 8.36 8.45
C SER A 136 -5.10 8.69 8.92
N LEU A 137 -5.76 7.76 9.61
CA LEU A 137 -7.12 7.97 10.10
C LEU A 137 -7.18 9.01 11.24
N GLU A 138 -6.17 9.04 12.11
CA GLU A 138 -6.06 10.08 13.14
C GLU A 138 -5.85 11.47 12.52
N LEU A 139 -4.98 11.58 11.51
CA LEU A 139 -4.75 12.82 10.79
C LEU A 139 -5.99 13.32 10.04
N ALA A 140 -6.76 12.41 9.45
CA ALA A 140 -8.04 12.74 8.84
C ALA A 140 -9.00 13.40 9.84
N ARG A 141 -9.18 12.78 11.01
CA ARG A 141 -10.02 13.32 12.09
C ARG A 141 -9.51 14.67 12.58
N LEU A 142 -8.19 14.82 12.73
CA LEU A 142 -7.59 16.06 13.20
C LEU A 142 -7.79 17.20 12.20
N ARG A 143 -7.44 17.00 10.93
CA ARG A 143 -7.64 18.01 9.88
C ARG A 143 -9.11 18.39 9.71
N HIS A 144 -10.03 17.43 9.87
CA HIS A 144 -11.47 17.74 9.88
C HIS A 144 -11.86 18.69 11.02
N ARG A 145 -11.39 18.45 12.25
CA ARG A 145 -11.63 19.37 13.39
C ARG A 145 -11.03 20.75 13.17
N LEU A 146 -9.92 20.83 12.43
CA LEU A 146 -9.26 22.09 12.06
C LEU A 146 -9.92 22.80 10.86
N GLY A 147 -10.96 22.20 10.25
CA GLY A 147 -11.65 22.77 9.09
C GLY A 147 -10.93 22.60 7.75
N ASP A 148 -9.88 21.77 7.70
CA ASP A 148 -9.18 21.44 6.46
C ASP A 148 -9.79 20.21 5.78
N SER A 149 -10.91 20.42 5.07
CA SER A 149 -11.63 19.35 4.37
C SER A 149 -10.77 18.65 3.31
N ARG A 150 -9.85 19.36 2.64
CA ARG A 150 -9.03 18.79 1.57
C ARG A 150 -7.96 17.87 2.13
N GLY A 151 -7.22 18.31 3.14
CA GLY A 151 -6.23 17.47 3.80
C GLY A 151 -6.87 16.32 4.57
N ALA A 152 -8.05 16.52 5.17
CA ALA A 152 -8.80 15.43 5.79
C ALA A 152 -9.15 14.32 4.79
N TYR A 153 -9.62 14.69 3.59
CA TYR A 153 -9.95 13.73 2.55
C TYR A 153 -8.73 12.93 2.06
N GLY A 154 -7.61 13.60 1.78
CA GLY A 154 -6.38 12.92 1.38
C GLY A 154 -5.89 11.89 2.41
N ASN A 155 -6.03 12.20 3.70
CA ASN A 155 -5.68 11.28 4.78
C ASN A 155 -6.65 10.09 4.91
N VAL A 156 -7.95 10.29 4.65
CA VAL A 156 -8.90 9.16 4.54
C VAL A 156 -8.57 8.26 3.36
N GLN A 157 -8.16 8.82 2.23
CA GLN A 157 -7.72 8.03 1.08
C GLN A 157 -6.47 7.20 1.43
N SER A 158 -5.47 7.82 2.08
CA SER A 158 -4.27 7.13 2.58
C SER A 158 -4.62 5.99 3.56
N ALA A 159 -5.56 6.23 4.48
CA ALA A 159 -6.07 5.19 5.36
C ALA A 159 -6.78 4.07 4.58
N ALA A 160 -7.58 4.40 3.56
CA ALA A 160 -8.27 3.41 2.73
C ALA A 160 -7.31 2.52 1.94
N ALA A 161 -6.16 3.06 1.52
CA ALA A 161 -5.09 2.26 0.93
C ALA A 161 -4.45 1.29 1.90
N ALA A 162 -4.01 1.77 3.07
CA ALA A 162 -3.44 0.93 4.10
C ALA A 162 -4.42 -0.18 4.53
N TRP A 163 -5.72 0.16 4.64
CA TRP A 163 -6.79 -0.79 4.91
C TRP A 163 -6.95 -1.87 3.84
N ARG A 164 -6.83 -1.52 2.55
CA ARG A 164 -6.91 -2.51 1.46
C ARG A 164 -5.79 -3.54 1.52
N ALA A 165 -4.61 -3.14 1.99
CA ALA A 165 -3.46 -4.01 2.19
C ALA A 165 -3.57 -4.93 3.43
N VAL A 166 -4.57 -4.73 4.31
CA VAL A 166 -4.83 -5.62 5.46
C VAL A 166 -5.36 -6.97 4.96
N ARG A 167 -4.63 -8.04 5.28
CA ARG A 167 -4.92 -9.41 4.81
C ARG A 167 -5.90 -10.15 5.71
N ASP A 168 -5.85 -9.90 7.02
CA ASP A 168 -6.75 -10.55 7.97
C ASP A 168 -8.17 -9.98 7.84
N PRO A 169 -9.19 -10.81 7.52
CA PRO A 169 -10.54 -10.32 7.25
C PRO A 169 -11.24 -9.78 8.50
N ILE A 170 -10.95 -10.30 9.69
CA ILE A 170 -11.57 -9.84 10.95
C ILE A 170 -11.01 -8.46 11.32
N GLN A 171 -9.70 -8.30 11.24
CA GLN A 171 -9.03 -7.03 11.45
C GLN A 171 -9.45 -6.01 10.38
N GLY A 172 -9.53 -6.43 9.12
CA GLY A 172 -10.06 -5.62 8.03
C GLY A 172 -11.49 -5.13 8.29
N LEU A 173 -12.34 -5.93 8.92
CA LEU A 173 -13.69 -5.50 9.29
C LEU A 173 -13.69 -4.46 10.41
N HIS A 174 -12.87 -4.63 11.44
CA HIS A 174 -12.77 -3.65 12.52
C HIS A 174 -12.28 -2.30 11.99
N LEU A 175 -11.17 -2.29 11.26
CA LEU A 175 -10.61 -1.06 10.69
C LEU A 175 -11.53 -0.43 9.64
N GLY A 176 -12.20 -1.25 8.82
CA GLY A 176 -13.13 -0.77 7.79
C GLY A 176 -14.33 -0.03 8.38
N ARG A 177 -14.83 -0.45 9.55
CA ARG A 177 -15.92 0.26 10.25
C ARG A 177 -15.47 1.67 10.67
N ASP A 178 -14.29 1.78 11.26
CA ASP A 178 -13.74 3.06 11.70
C ASP A 178 -13.48 4.00 10.52
N LEU A 179 -12.94 3.46 9.42
CA LEU A 179 -12.70 4.19 8.18
C LEU A 179 -14.00 4.73 7.57
N ILE A 180 -15.02 3.88 7.41
CA ILE A 180 -16.29 4.25 6.79
C ILE A 180 -17.04 5.26 7.66
N ALA A 181 -16.93 5.16 8.99
CA ALA A 181 -17.50 6.15 9.90
C ALA A 181 -16.90 7.54 9.66
N VAL A 182 -15.57 7.66 9.72
CA VAL A 182 -14.88 8.95 9.47
C VAL A 182 -15.15 9.47 8.07
N TRP A 183 -15.08 8.63 7.05
CA TRP A 183 -15.35 9.06 5.67
C TRP A 183 -16.79 9.54 5.49
N SER A 184 -17.77 8.86 6.11
CA SER A 184 -19.17 9.30 6.05
C SER A 184 -19.39 10.65 6.74
N GLU A 185 -18.68 10.93 7.83
CA GLU A 185 -18.68 12.26 8.47
C GLU A 185 -18.10 13.34 7.54
N LEU A 186 -16.97 13.08 6.89
CA LEU A 186 -16.38 14.01 5.93
C LEU A 186 -17.30 14.26 4.74
N ALA A 187 -17.91 13.22 4.18
CA ALA A 187 -18.80 13.31 3.03
C ALA A 187 -20.14 14.00 3.34
N ALA A 188 -20.50 14.13 4.61
CA ALA A 188 -21.67 14.90 5.04
C ALA A 188 -21.40 16.41 5.10
N SER A 189 -20.13 16.82 5.06
CA SER A 189 -19.70 18.22 5.07
C SER A 189 -19.30 18.67 3.66
N GLU A 190 -19.44 19.96 3.35
CA GLU A 190 -18.95 20.49 2.06
C GLU A 190 -17.43 20.24 1.90
N GLY A 191 -17.04 19.79 0.71
CA GLY A 191 -15.64 19.54 0.38
C GLY A 191 -15.44 18.31 -0.52
N PRO A 192 -14.18 17.97 -0.83
CA PRO A 192 -13.87 16.96 -1.84
C PRO A 192 -14.36 15.55 -1.47
N ALA A 193 -14.57 15.26 -0.18
CA ALA A 193 -15.15 13.98 0.25
C ALA A 193 -16.65 13.87 -0.11
N ALA A 194 -17.39 15.00 -0.15
CA ALA A 194 -18.78 15.02 -0.58
C ALA A 194 -18.92 14.97 -2.10
N ASP A 195 -17.92 15.46 -2.83
CA ASP A 195 -17.87 15.40 -4.30
C ASP A 195 -17.51 14.00 -4.83
N ASP A 196 -16.95 13.12 -3.99
CA ASP A 196 -16.42 11.80 -4.36
C ASP A 196 -17.09 10.65 -3.57
N LEU A 197 -18.42 10.58 -3.66
CA LEU A 197 -19.23 9.56 -2.99
C LEU A 197 -18.96 8.15 -3.50
N ASP A 198 -18.56 8.01 -4.77
CA ASP A 198 -18.27 6.72 -5.40
C ASP A 198 -17.16 5.96 -4.66
N GLN A 199 -16.15 6.67 -4.16
CA GLN A 199 -15.07 6.04 -3.38
C GLN A 199 -15.55 5.53 -2.02
N LEU A 200 -16.46 6.27 -1.36
CA LEU A 200 -17.08 5.83 -0.12
C LEU A 200 -18.00 4.61 -0.35
N GLU A 201 -18.72 4.58 -1.47
CA GLU A 201 -19.51 3.41 -1.86
C GLU A 201 -18.64 2.18 -2.15
N GLN A 202 -17.51 2.36 -2.84
CA GLN A 202 -16.53 1.28 -3.06
C GLN A 202 -15.99 0.72 -1.73
N ALA A 203 -15.69 1.59 -0.76
CA ALA A 203 -15.27 1.16 0.58
C ALA A 203 -16.36 0.34 1.28
N ARG A 204 -17.63 0.79 1.25
CA ARG A 204 -18.78 0.03 1.81
C ARG A 204 -18.96 -1.33 1.14
N ASN A 205 -18.83 -1.39 -0.18
CA ASN A 205 -18.91 -2.64 -0.94
C ASN A 205 -17.81 -3.63 -0.54
N ARG A 206 -16.57 -3.15 -0.35
CA ARG A 206 -15.47 -3.99 0.16
C ARG A 206 -15.76 -4.50 1.57
N MET A 207 -16.28 -3.65 2.48
CA MET A 207 -16.66 -4.08 3.82
C MET A 207 -17.72 -5.20 3.79
N GLY A 208 -18.70 -5.12 2.89
CA GLY A 208 -19.68 -6.19 2.65
C GLY A 208 -19.03 -7.53 2.27
N ARG A 209 -18.06 -7.50 1.33
CA ARG A 209 -17.30 -8.71 0.93
C ARG A 209 -16.45 -9.28 2.08
N LEU A 210 -15.81 -8.43 2.88
CA LEU A 210 -15.05 -8.88 4.06
C LEU A 210 -15.97 -9.52 5.10
N ALA A 211 -17.17 -8.99 5.30
CA ALA A 211 -18.14 -9.52 6.27
C ALA A 211 -18.57 -10.94 5.88
N GLU A 212 -18.80 -11.17 4.59
CA GLU A 212 -19.14 -12.49 4.08
C GLU A 212 -17.98 -13.47 4.23
N ARG A 213 -16.75 -13.07 3.85
CA ARG A 213 -15.55 -13.90 4.02
C ARG A 213 -15.31 -14.30 5.47
N ALA A 214 -15.48 -13.37 6.42
CA ALA A 214 -15.32 -13.65 7.84
C ALA A 214 -16.39 -14.63 8.37
N ARG A 215 -17.64 -14.54 7.89
CA ARG A 215 -18.70 -15.50 8.22
C ARG A 215 -18.39 -16.90 7.71
N VAL A 216 -17.95 -17.01 6.45
CA VAL A 216 -17.56 -18.31 5.85
C VAL A 216 -16.39 -18.92 6.62
N ALA A 217 -15.38 -18.13 6.98
CA ALA A 217 -14.25 -18.60 7.79
C ALA A 217 -14.70 -19.11 9.16
N ALA A 218 -15.60 -18.39 9.84
CA ALA A 218 -16.15 -18.80 11.13
C ALA A 218 -17.05 -20.05 11.06
N ALA A 219 -17.75 -20.27 9.94
CA ALA A 219 -18.59 -21.44 9.72
C ALA A 219 -17.81 -22.69 9.30
N GLY A 220 -16.61 -22.52 8.74
CA GLY A 220 -15.73 -23.61 8.31
C GLY A 220 -14.79 -24.15 9.40
N GLU A 221 -14.70 -23.51 10.57
CA GLU A 221 -13.86 -23.98 11.68
C GLU A 221 -14.61 -25.05 12.49
N PRO A 222 -14.13 -26.31 12.54
CA PRO A 222 -14.80 -27.36 13.32
C PRO A 222 -14.74 -27.04 14.82
N PRO A 223 -15.75 -27.43 15.62
CA PRO A 223 -15.79 -27.13 17.04
C PRO A 223 -14.54 -27.69 17.75
N ARG A 224 -13.87 -26.85 18.55
CA ARG A 224 -12.74 -27.28 19.39
C ARG A 224 -13.22 -28.35 20.38
N PRO A 225 -12.55 -29.50 20.49
CA PRO A 225 -12.90 -30.50 21.49
C PRO A 225 -12.69 -29.92 22.90
N GLN A 226 -13.70 -30.09 23.76
CA GLN A 226 -13.62 -29.80 25.20
C GLN A 226 -12.78 -30.85 25.93
#